data_AF-A0A1H2S2R9-F1
#
_entry.id   AF-A0A1H2S2R9-F1
#
_cell.length_a   1.000
_cell.length_b   1.000
_cell.length_c   1.000
_cell.angle_alpha   90.00
_cell.angle_beta   90.00
_cell.angle_gamma   90.00
#
_symmetry.space_group_name_H-M   'P 1'
#
loop_
_entity.id
_entity.type
_entity.pdbx_description
1 polymer ?
#
loop_
_entity_poly.entity_id
_entity_poly.type
_entity_poly.pdbx_seq_one_letter_code
_entity_poly.pdbx_strand_id
1 'polypeptide(L)'
;MLIEQANQDLTARIIAEASTDNGLHQRIEEGIRAYFAWGSEMGPVAYGIYREGFDEKSPAWRYRQQTISAVITIIRQQLNVLGFRHVSCLSIETLVGWIESAGATLFRHYPVAADTVEEQRELTTQMVKVMLDVVLEKN
;
A
#
# COMPACT_ATOMS: atom_id res chain seq x y z
N MET A 1 2.21 0.30 -20.60
CA MET A 1 0.76 -0.07 -20.60
C MET A 1 0.03 0.78 -19.57
N LEU A 2 -1.29 0.98 -19.64
CA LEU A 2 -1.99 1.88 -18.72
C LEU A 2 -1.96 1.39 -17.24
N ILE A 3 -2.06 0.07 -17.02
CA ILE A 3 -1.92 -0.56 -15.69
C ILE A 3 -0.51 -0.33 -15.12
N GLU A 4 0.51 -0.54 -15.94
CA GLU A 4 1.91 -0.34 -15.56
C GLU A 4 2.19 1.12 -15.18
N GLN A 5 1.66 2.08 -15.94
CA GLN A 5 1.82 3.49 -15.65
C GLN A 5 1.12 3.88 -14.33
N ALA A 6 -0.09 3.37 -14.09
CA ALA A 6 -0.80 3.59 -12.84
C ALA A 6 -0.03 3.02 -11.63
N ASN A 7 0.55 1.82 -11.77
CA ASN A 7 1.35 1.19 -10.72
C ASN A 7 2.69 1.91 -10.46
N GLN A 8 3.33 2.42 -11.53
CA GLN A 8 4.54 3.24 -11.41
C GLN A 8 4.25 4.55 -10.68
N ASP A 9 3.11 5.20 -10.98
CA ASP A 9 2.65 6.40 -10.28
C ASP A 9 2.44 6.13 -8.79
N LEU A 10 1.73 5.04 -8.44
CA LEU A 10 1.57 4.63 -7.04
C LEU A 10 2.91 4.43 -6.33
N THR A 11 3.83 3.71 -6.97
CA THR A 11 5.16 3.43 -6.42
C THR A 11 5.93 4.73 -6.18
N ALA A 12 5.88 5.67 -7.13
CA ALA A 12 6.55 6.96 -7.01
C ALA A 12 5.99 7.79 -5.85
N ARG A 13 4.66 7.83 -5.67
CA ARG A 13 4.01 8.51 -4.54
C ARG A 13 4.44 7.93 -3.20
N ILE A 14 4.43 6.60 -3.06
CA ILE A 14 4.87 5.92 -1.82
C ILE A 14 6.35 6.20 -1.52
N ILE A 15 7.22 6.18 -2.53
CA ILE A 15 8.65 6.49 -2.35
C ILE A 15 8.85 7.93 -1.86
N ALA A 16 8.13 8.88 -2.44
CA ALA A 16 8.23 10.28 -2.06
C ALA A 16 7.89 10.47 -0.57
N GLU A 17 6.78 9.88 -0.12
CA GLU A 17 6.36 9.95 1.28
C GLU A 17 7.33 9.22 2.23
N ALA A 18 7.83 8.05 1.83
CA ALA A 18 8.80 7.28 2.61
C ALA A 18 10.16 7.98 2.78
N SER A 19 10.48 8.93 1.90
CA SER A 19 11.75 9.68 1.89
C SER A 19 11.71 10.98 2.70
N THR A 20 10.57 11.32 3.29
CA THR A 20 10.43 12.49 4.16
C THR A 20 11.15 12.31 5.49
N ASP A 21 11.64 13.38 6.12
CA ASP A 21 12.32 13.33 7.43
C ASP A 21 11.34 13.23 8.61
N ASN A 22 10.31 12.41 8.43
CA ASN A 22 9.25 12.19 9.40
C ASN A 22 9.51 10.93 10.23
N GLY A 23 8.86 10.82 11.39
CA GLY A 23 8.84 9.57 12.16
C GLY A 23 8.16 8.43 11.40
N LEU A 24 8.47 7.18 11.77
CA LEU A 24 8.00 5.98 11.07
C LEU A 24 6.46 5.92 10.93
N HIS A 25 5.72 6.19 12.00
CA HIS A 25 4.24 6.21 11.96
C HIS A 25 3.69 7.22 10.96
N GLN A 26 4.29 8.41 10.92
CA GLN A 26 3.85 9.46 10.00
C GLN A 26 4.15 9.04 8.55
N ARG A 27 5.33 8.49 8.25
CA ARG A 27 5.64 7.98 6.90
C ARG A 27 4.64 6.92 6.43
N ILE A 28 4.22 6.03 7.32
CA ILE A 28 3.21 5.00 7.02
C ILE A 28 1.84 5.62 6.77
N GLU A 29 1.44 6.57 7.61
CA GLU A 29 0.18 7.30 7.45
C GLU A 29 0.12 8.03 6.10
N GLU A 30 1.21 8.70 5.71
CA GLU A 30 1.30 9.38 4.41
C GLU A 30 1.33 8.42 3.23
N GLY A 31 2.01 7.28 3.36
CA GLY A 31 1.99 6.22 2.35
C GLY A 31 0.58 5.65 2.14
N ILE A 32 -0.18 5.42 3.21
CA ILE A 32 -1.57 4.93 3.13
C ILE A 32 -2.47 6.01 2.52
N ARG A 33 -2.32 7.27 2.93
CA ARG A 33 -3.05 8.39 2.31
C ARG A 33 -2.79 8.47 0.81
N ALA A 34 -1.52 8.40 0.40
CA ALA A 34 -1.12 8.42 -1.00
C ALA A 34 -1.74 7.25 -1.80
N TYR A 35 -1.82 6.06 -1.21
CA TYR A 35 -2.45 4.88 -1.82
C TYR A 35 -3.96 5.06 -2.05
N PHE A 36 -4.71 5.55 -1.05
CA PHE A 36 -6.17 5.75 -1.22
C PHE A 36 -6.48 6.93 -2.15
N ALA A 37 -5.67 7.99 -2.13
CA ALA A 37 -5.76 9.08 -3.09
C ALA A 37 -5.53 8.57 -4.53
N TRP A 38 -4.47 7.78 -4.74
CA TRP A 38 -4.19 7.14 -6.03
C TRP A 38 -5.38 6.29 -6.51
N GLY A 39 -5.93 5.42 -5.67
CA GLY A 39 -7.03 4.54 -6.09
C GLY A 39 -8.29 5.33 -6.47
N SER A 40 -8.56 6.44 -5.77
CA SER A 40 -9.68 7.33 -6.06
C SER A 40 -9.49 8.09 -7.39
N GLU A 41 -8.28 8.61 -7.62
CA GLU A 41 -7.92 9.32 -8.86
C GLU A 41 -7.91 8.40 -10.08
N MET A 42 -7.41 7.17 -9.92
CA MET A 42 -7.33 6.18 -11.00
C MET A 42 -8.68 5.56 -11.34
N GLY A 43 -9.63 5.56 -10.40
CA GLY A 43 -11.04 5.20 -10.60
C GLY A 43 -11.26 3.92 -11.43
N PRO A 44 -11.67 4.02 -12.71
CA PRO A 44 -11.90 2.85 -13.57
C PRO A 44 -10.67 1.95 -13.74
N VAL A 45 -9.47 2.51 -13.66
CA VAL A 45 -8.21 1.78 -13.82
C VAL A 45 -7.95 0.92 -12.59
N ALA A 46 -8.08 1.50 -11.40
CA ALA A 46 -7.99 0.77 -10.14
C ALA A 46 -9.04 -0.35 -10.09
N TYR A 47 -10.27 -0.07 -10.52
CA TYR A 47 -11.31 -1.10 -10.67
C TYR A 47 -10.89 -2.27 -11.56
N GLY A 48 -10.36 -1.98 -12.76
CA GLY A 48 -9.84 -3.03 -13.66
C GLY A 48 -8.71 -3.84 -13.04
N ILE A 49 -7.77 -3.16 -12.37
CA ILE A 49 -6.65 -3.79 -11.66
C ILE A 49 -7.17 -4.73 -10.57
N TYR A 50 -8.11 -4.32 -9.72
CA TYR A 50 -8.60 -5.19 -8.63
C TYR A 50 -9.55 -6.29 -9.10
N ARG A 51 -10.22 -6.13 -10.25
CA ARG A 51 -11.04 -7.19 -10.84
C ARG A 51 -10.20 -8.34 -11.39
N GLU A 52 -9.04 -8.05 -11.97
CA GLU A 52 -8.19 -9.04 -12.65
C GLU A 52 -6.91 -9.37 -11.86
N GLY A 53 -6.53 -8.53 -10.89
CA GLY A 53 -5.27 -8.61 -10.14
C GLY A 53 -5.18 -9.75 -9.13
N PHE A 54 -6.22 -10.56 -9.02
CA PHE A 54 -6.25 -11.82 -8.27
C PHE A 54 -6.22 -13.07 -9.17
N ASP A 55 -6.29 -12.91 -10.49
CA ASP A 55 -6.01 -14.00 -11.44
C ASP A 55 -4.52 -13.99 -11.77
N GLU A 56 -3.77 -15.00 -11.30
CA GLU A 56 -2.32 -15.15 -11.50
C GLU A 56 -1.90 -15.17 -12.98
N LYS A 57 -2.82 -15.49 -13.87
CA LYS A 57 -2.57 -15.51 -15.32
C LYS A 57 -2.72 -14.13 -15.95
N SER A 58 -3.30 -13.17 -15.24
CA SER A 58 -3.57 -11.84 -15.78
C SER A 58 -2.31 -10.96 -15.77
N PRO A 59 -2.16 -10.04 -16.73
CA PRO A 59 -1.14 -9.00 -16.66
C PRO A 59 -1.26 -8.13 -15.40
N ALA A 60 -2.49 -7.86 -14.93
CA ALA A 60 -2.75 -7.06 -13.74
C ALA A 60 -2.12 -7.68 -12.48
N TRP A 61 -2.21 -9.00 -12.32
CA TRP A 61 -1.56 -9.70 -11.20
C TRP A 61 -0.04 -9.52 -11.25
N ARG A 62 0.58 -9.68 -12.42
CA ARG A 62 2.04 -9.54 -12.56
C ARG A 62 2.53 -8.13 -12.19
N TYR A 63 1.88 -7.10 -12.71
CA TYR A 63 2.24 -5.71 -12.40
C TYR A 63 1.96 -5.35 -10.93
N ARG A 64 0.90 -5.92 -10.34
CA ARG A 64 0.60 -5.78 -8.92
C ARG A 64 1.70 -6.41 -8.05
N GLN A 65 2.12 -7.64 -8.34
CA GLN A 65 3.19 -8.31 -7.60
C GLN A 65 4.53 -7.56 -7.68
N GLN A 66 4.86 -7.00 -8.84
CA GLN A 66 6.05 -6.15 -9.00
C GLN A 66 5.99 -4.92 -8.09
N THR A 67 4.82 -4.27 -8.03
CA THR A 67 4.59 -3.07 -7.19
C THR A 67 4.71 -3.41 -5.71
N ILE A 68 4.05 -4.47 -5.27
CA ILE A 68 4.14 -4.97 -3.89
C ILE A 68 5.59 -5.28 -3.51
N SER A 69 6.32 -5.99 -4.38
CA SER A 69 7.73 -6.34 -4.13
C SER A 69 8.63 -5.11 -3.99
N ALA A 70 8.39 -4.08 -4.82
CA ALA A 70 9.13 -2.82 -4.75
C ALA A 70 8.85 -2.10 -3.42
N VAL A 71 7.58 -1.96 -3.05
CA VAL A 71 7.15 -1.31 -1.79
C VAL A 71 7.72 -2.04 -0.58
N ILE A 72 7.68 -3.37 -0.53
CA ILE A 72 8.27 -4.17 0.56
C ILE A 72 9.78 -3.89 0.67
N THR A 73 10.48 -3.84 -0.45
CA THR A 73 11.93 -3.57 -0.48
C THR A 73 12.24 -2.20 0.10
N ILE A 74 11.48 -1.17 -0.29
CA ILE A 74 11.64 0.21 0.21
C ILE A 74 11.36 0.28 1.70
N ILE A 75 10.24 -0.27 2.18
CA ILE A 75 9.89 -0.28 3.60
C ILE A 75 10.98 -0.97 4.41
N ARG A 76 11.49 -2.11 3.93
CA ARG A 76 12.58 -2.84 4.61
C ARG A 76 13.84 -1.99 4.71
N GLN A 77 14.21 -1.28 3.65
CA GLN A 77 15.37 -0.39 3.66
C GLN A 77 15.20 0.72 4.70
N GLN A 78 14.02 1.35 4.76
CA GLN A 78 13.72 2.39 5.76
C GLN A 78 13.77 1.86 7.19
N LEU A 79 13.17 0.70 7.46
CA LEU A 79 13.23 0.05 8.77
C LEU A 79 14.67 -0.28 9.18
N ASN A 80 15.50 -0.75 8.23
CA ASN A 80 16.92 -1.01 8.50
C ASN A 80 17.70 0.25 8.85
N VAL A 81 17.43 1.37 8.17
CA VAL A 81 18.04 2.69 8.45
C VAL A 81 17.65 3.18 9.85
N LEU A 82 16.41 2.94 10.25
CA LEU A 82 15.87 3.29 11.57
C LEU A 82 16.27 2.29 12.68
N GLY A 83 17.04 1.24 12.37
CA GLY A 83 17.54 0.27 13.35
C GLY A 83 16.65 -0.95 13.58
N PHE A 84 15.49 -1.06 12.94
CA PHE A 84 14.53 -2.16 13.07
C PHE A 84 14.88 -3.37 12.18
N ARG A 85 16.11 -3.86 12.28
CA ARG A 85 16.63 -4.96 11.42
C ARG A 85 16.01 -6.32 11.71
N HIS A 86 15.35 -6.48 12.85
CA HIS A 86 14.64 -7.70 13.26
C HIS A 86 13.31 -7.89 12.53
N VAL A 87 12.75 -6.83 11.94
CA VAL A 87 11.48 -6.92 11.22
C VAL A 87 11.66 -7.75 9.94
N SER A 88 10.95 -8.87 9.87
CA SER A 88 11.04 -9.81 8.75
C SER A 88 10.34 -9.26 7.49
N CYS A 89 10.79 -9.69 6.30
CA CYS A 89 10.06 -9.41 5.06
C CYS A 89 8.61 -9.88 5.11
N LEU A 90 8.36 -11.04 5.74
CA LEU A 90 7.02 -11.59 5.84
C LEU A 90 6.09 -10.69 6.67
N SER A 91 6.62 -10.04 7.72
CA SER A 91 5.87 -9.06 8.51
C SER A 91 5.52 -7.84 7.67
N ILE A 92 6.47 -7.33 6.88
CA ILE A 92 6.23 -6.18 5.98
C ILE A 92 5.22 -6.55 4.89
N GLU A 93 5.39 -7.70 4.25
CA GLU A 93 4.48 -8.23 3.25
C GLU A 93 3.07 -8.39 3.80
N THR A 94 2.95 -8.88 5.04
CA THR A 94 1.67 -8.97 5.75
C THR A 94 1.03 -7.58 5.87
N LEU A 95 1.74 -6.58 6.39
CA LEU A 95 1.23 -5.21 6.54
C LEU A 95 0.78 -4.61 5.20
N VAL A 96 1.58 -4.79 4.14
CA VAL A 96 1.22 -4.36 2.78
C VAL A 96 -0.02 -5.11 2.29
N GLY A 97 -0.12 -6.41 2.55
CA GLY A 97 -1.27 -7.23 2.21
C GLY A 97 -2.58 -6.76 2.85
N TRP A 98 -2.52 -6.21 4.06
CA TRP A 98 -3.69 -5.59 4.72
C TRP A 98 -4.16 -4.33 3.99
N ILE A 99 -3.24 -3.44 3.61
CA ILE A 99 -3.53 -2.22 2.84
C ILE A 99 -4.12 -2.59 1.47
N GLU A 100 -3.51 -3.59 0.81
CA GLU A 100 -3.97 -4.13 -0.47
C GLU A 100 -5.39 -4.73 -0.38
N SER A 101 -5.69 -5.45 0.71
CA SER A 101 -7.01 -6.05 0.93
C SER A 101 -8.08 -4.98 1.17
N ALA A 102 -7.73 -3.92 1.90
CA ALA A 102 -8.62 -2.77 2.10
C ALA A 102 -8.94 -2.07 0.78
N GLY A 103 -7.92 -1.76 -0.02
CA GLY A 103 -8.13 -1.15 -1.34
C GLY A 103 -8.87 -2.08 -2.31
N ALA A 104 -8.59 -3.38 -2.30
CA ALA A 104 -9.33 -4.34 -3.10
C ALA A 104 -10.81 -4.41 -2.71
N THR A 105 -11.13 -4.37 -1.41
CA THR A 105 -12.52 -4.35 -0.93
C THR A 105 -13.26 -3.11 -1.41
N LEU A 106 -12.58 -1.97 -1.44
CA LEU A 106 -13.13 -0.68 -1.82
C LEU A 106 -13.22 -0.52 -3.35
N PHE A 107 -12.08 -0.54 -4.04
CA PHE A 107 -11.95 -0.17 -5.45
C PHE A 107 -12.40 -1.26 -6.43
N ARG A 108 -12.68 -2.50 -5.98
CA ARG A 108 -13.40 -3.48 -6.80
C ARG A 108 -14.85 -3.07 -7.08
N HIS A 109 -15.35 -2.05 -6.40
CA HIS A 109 -16.61 -1.39 -6.70
C HIS A 109 -16.29 -0.01 -7.27
N TYR A 110 -16.92 0.36 -8.39
CA TYR A 110 -16.76 1.69 -8.97
C TYR A 110 -18.11 2.15 -9.54
N PRO A 111 -18.52 3.41 -9.31
CA PRO A 111 -17.83 4.45 -8.52
C PRO A 111 -17.87 4.19 -7.00
N VAL A 112 -16.93 4.80 -6.27
CA VAL A 112 -16.87 4.79 -4.80
C VAL A 112 -17.14 6.20 -4.29
N ALA A 113 -17.94 6.35 -3.23
CA ALA A 113 -18.18 7.63 -2.59
C ALA A 113 -16.95 8.10 -1.80
N ALA A 114 -16.67 9.41 -1.81
CA ALA A 114 -15.50 9.99 -1.14
C ALA A 114 -15.49 9.68 0.37
N ASP A 115 -16.64 9.78 1.04
CA ASP A 115 -16.76 9.48 2.47
C ASP A 115 -16.40 8.02 2.79
N THR A 116 -16.76 7.08 1.90
CA THR A 116 -16.40 5.66 2.04
C THR A 116 -14.90 5.42 1.82
N VAL A 117 -14.28 6.16 0.91
CA VAL A 117 -12.81 6.13 0.73
C VAL A 117 -12.13 6.59 2.02
N GLU A 118 -12.60 7.69 2.60
CA GLU A 118 -11.99 8.27 3.78
C GLU A 118 -12.16 7.38 5.01
N GLU A 119 -13.35 6.84 5.25
CA GLU A 119 -13.59 5.86 6.32
C GLU A 119 -12.66 4.64 6.20
N GLN A 120 -12.52 4.10 4.99
CA GLN A 120 -11.66 2.95 4.75
C GLN A 120 -10.16 3.30 4.92
N ARG A 121 -9.75 4.51 4.51
CA ARG A 121 -8.38 5.01 4.71
C ARG A 121 -8.05 5.15 6.19
N GLU A 122 -8.95 5.75 6.99
CA GLU A 122 -8.78 5.92 8.42
C GLU A 122 -8.67 4.58 9.15
N LEU A 123 -9.61 3.66 8.88
CA LEU A 123 -9.59 2.31 9.45
C LEU A 123 -8.27 1.59 9.11
N THR A 124 -7.86 1.62 7.84
CA THR A 124 -6.63 0.98 7.38
C THR A 124 -5.41 1.58 8.09
N THR A 125 -5.37 2.91 8.22
CA THR A 125 -4.27 3.62 8.89
C THR A 125 -4.16 3.20 10.35
N GLN A 126 -5.26 3.19 11.08
CA GLN A 126 -5.27 2.80 12.50
C GLN A 126 -4.82 1.35 12.69
N MET A 127 -5.37 0.43 11.89
CA MET A 127 -5.01 -0.99 11.95
C MET A 127 -3.53 -1.21 11.65
N VAL A 128 -3.00 -0.58 10.60
CA VAL A 128 -1.59 -0.74 10.23
C VAL A 128 -0.66 -0.15 11.30
N LYS A 129 -1.00 0.97 11.92
CA LYS A 129 -0.21 1.55 13.02
C LYS A 129 -0.13 0.60 14.22
N VAL A 130 -1.27 0.03 14.64
CA VAL A 130 -1.31 -0.96 15.72
C VAL A 130 -0.49 -2.21 15.38
N MET A 131 -0.66 -2.76 14.18
CA MET A 131 0.10 -3.94 13.77
C MET A 131 1.59 -3.65 13.64
N LEU A 132 1.95 -2.45 13.19
CA LEU A 132 3.34 -2.01 13.11
C LEU A 132 3.96 -1.98 14.50
N ASP A 133 3.29 -1.40 15.50
CA ASP A 133 3.79 -1.38 16.88
C ASP A 133 4.03 -2.79 17.41
N VAL A 134 3.08 -3.71 17.19
CA VAL A 134 3.24 -5.14 17.55
C VAL A 134 4.45 -5.78 16.86
N VAL A 135 4.73 -5.41 15.60
CA VAL A 135 5.88 -5.94 14.85
C VAL A 135 7.19 -5.34 15.35
N LEU A 136 7.20 -4.06 15.73
CA LEU A 136 8.39 -3.37 16.23
C LEU A 136 8.75 -3.80 17.66
N GLU A 137 7.74 -4.01 18.51
CA GLU A 137 7.89 -4.41 19.93
C GLU A 137 8.35 -5.86 20.13
N LYS A 138 8.24 -6.73 19.10
CA LYS A 138 8.77 -8.09 19.16
C LYS A 138 10.30 -8.07 19.25
N ASN A 139 10.81 -7.96 20.47
CA ASN A 139 12.16 -8.27 20.92
C ASN A 139 12.10 -8.93 22.30
#